data_AF-A0AB34P4P9-F1
#
_entry.id   AF-A0AB34P4P9-F1
#
_cell.length_a   1.000
_cell.length_b   1.000
_cell.length_c   1.000
_cell.angle_alpha   90.00
_cell.angle_beta   90.00
_cell.angle_gamma   90.00
#
_symmetry.space_group_name_H-M   'P 1'
#
loop_
_entity.id
_entity.type
_entity.pdbx_description
1 polymer ?
#
loop_
_entity_poly.entity_id
_entity_poly.type
_entity_poly.pdbx_seq_one_letter_code
_entity_poly.pdbx_strand_id
1 'polypeptide(L)'
;MRPFSDPQLTPATDDGWRRQWFDIIYRHDTRPSRNFDLLLVAAILASVVVIMIDSVPRIHAHSAHWLVPLEWAFTVLFTVEYALRLSVVRRPLHYALSIWGVIDLLSILPSYLSFFVPGAQTLLVVRVLRILRLFRILKLTRYIQESGQLVDALWRSRRKVLVFLFSVLTITVIAGATMYVIEGPQHGFTSIPTSMYWAIVTMATVGFGDLVPQTTLGRFVTSALILIGYSIIAVPTGIYTAELASTLRDGGHTGKRDTRNCARCGLEGHAADARYCRQCAEPLPEISNG
;
A
#
# COMPACT_ATOMS: atom_id res chain seq x y z
N MET A 1 -9.87 10.30 11.14
CA MET A 1 -8.59 10.62 10.49
C MET A 1 -8.34 9.63 9.37
N ARG A 2 -8.08 10.10 8.15
CA ARG A 2 -7.60 9.25 7.05
C ARG A 2 -6.11 9.01 7.33
N PRO A 3 -5.64 7.78 7.57
CA PRO A 3 -4.23 7.56 7.89
C PRO A 3 -3.32 7.95 6.71
N PHE A 4 -3.80 7.83 5.48
CA PHE A 4 -3.02 8.01 4.26
C PHE A 4 -3.27 9.34 3.53
N SER A 5 -3.90 10.34 4.15
CA SER A 5 -4.02 11.65 3.51
C SER A 5 -2.66 12.31 3.44
N ASP A 6 -2.24 12.75 2.26
CA ASP A 6 -1.05 13.58 2.13
C ASP A 6 -1.15 14.76 3.09
N PRO A 7 -0.10 15.03 3.88
CA PRO A 7 -0.06 16.25 4.68
C PRO A 7 -0.24 17.43 3.74
N GLN A 8 -0.99 18.46 4.15
CA GLN A 8 -1.06 19.71 3.40
C GLN A 8 0.32 20.38 3.48
N LEU A 9 1.17 20.07 2.51
CA LEU A 9 2.53 20.58 2.44
C LEU A 9 2.54 21.93 1.72
N THR A 10 3.19 22.91 2.34
CA THR A 10 3.46 24.21 1.72
C THR A 10 4.95 24.32 1.38
N PRO A 11 5.30 24.95 0.26
CA PRO A 11 6.70 25.16 -0.11
C PRO A 11 7.41 26.00 0.95
N ALA A 12 8.72 25.75 1.13
CA ALA A 12 9.55 26.48 2.08
C ALA A 12 9.79 27.95 1.67
N THR A 13 9.81 28.23 0.37
CA THR A 13 9.93 29.57 -0.21
C THR A 13 8.97 29.70 -1.38
N ASP A 14 8.52 30.93 -1.64
CA ASP A 14 7.58 31.19 -2.74
C ASP A 14 8.27 31.21 -4.12
N ASP A 15 9.56 31.54 -4.16
CA ASP A 15 10.40 31.57 -5.36
C ASP A 15 11.77 30.87 -5.16
N GLY A 16 12.47 30.65 -6.28
CA GLY A 16 13.83 30.09 -6.32
C GLY A 16 13.89 28.56 -6.45
N TRP A 17 15.08 28.00 -6.24
CA TRP A 17 15.33 26.56 -6.46
C TRP A 17 14.46 25.66 -5.57
N ARG A 18 14.21 26.05 -4.31
CA ARG A 18 13.35 25.26 -3.39
C ARG A 18 11.92 25.16 -3.89
N ARG A 19 11.39 26.23 -4.50
CA ARG A 19 10.05 26.22 -5.10
C ARG A 19 10.00 25.30 -6.32
N GLN A 20 11.00 25.37 -7.19
CA GLN A 20 11.11 24.50 -8.37
C GLN A 20 11.16 23.02 -7.97
N TRP A 21 12.01 22.68 -6.99
CA TRP A 21 12.10 21.31 -6.50
C TRP A 21 10.84 20.87 -5.75
N PHE A 22 10.18 21.76 -5.01
CA PHE A 22 8.86 21.46 -4.43
C PHE A 22 7.85 21.10 -5.51
N ASP A 23 7.80 21.87 -6.60
CA ASP A 23 6.88 21.60 -7.70
C ASP A 23 7.27 20.31 -8.46
N ILE A 24 8.55 20.01 -8.66
CA ILE A 24 8.99 18.73 -9.26
C ILE A 24 8.63 17.53 -8.39
N ILE A 25 8.73 17.64 -7.07
CA ILE A 25 8.55 16.52 -6.13
C ILE A 25 7.09 16.29 -5.75
N TYR A 26 6.30 17.36 -5.61
CA TYR A 26 4.94 17.31 -5.05
C TYR A 26 3.85 17.75 -6.03
N ARG A 27 4.19 18.29 -7.22
CA ARG A 27 3.21 18.56 -8.29
C ARG A 27 3.44 17.64 -9.47
N HIS A 28 2.41 16.86 -9.80
CA HIS A 28 2.53 15.75 -10.76
C HIS A 28 2.20 16.15 -12.21
N ASP A 29 2.02 17.43 -12.50
CA ASP A 29 1.51 17.90 -13.80
C ASP A 29 2.60 18.12 -14.86
N THR A 30 3.88 17.94 -14.53
CA THR A 30 5.00 18.35 -15.40
C THR A 30 5.82 17.16 -15.91
N ARG A 31 6.47 17.31 -17.08
CA ARG A 31 7.38 16.27 -17.60
C ARG A 31 8.58 16.00 -16.66
N PRO A 32 9.20 17.03 -16.03
CA PRO A 32 10.28 16.81 -15.08
C PRO A 32 9.88 15.99 -13.84
N SER A 33 8.69 16.22 -13.27
CA SER A 33 8.20 15.43 -12.13
C SER A 33 8.04 13.96 -12.50
N ARG A 34 7.37 13.67 -13.62
CA ARG A 34 7.20 12.28 -14.10
C ARG A 34 8.54 11.57 -14.32
N ASN A 35 9.53 12.24 -14.90
CA ASN A 35 10.85 11.64 -15.12
C ASN A 35 11.57 11.38 -13.80
N PHE A 36 11.46 12.29 -12.84
CA PHE A 36 12.01 12.13 -11.50
C PHE A 36 11.38 10.92 -10.78
N ASP A 37 10.05 10.80 -10.84
CA ASP A 37 9.30 9.69 -10.24
C ASP A 37 9.69 8.35 -10.88
N LEU A 38 9.76 8.28 -12.22
CA LEU A 38 10.20 7.08 -12.94
C LEU A 38 11.63 6.68 -12.60
N LEU A 39 12.56 7.65 -12.49
CA LEU A 39 13.94 7.39 -12.11
C LEU A 39 14.02 6.87 -10.67
N LEU A 40 13.24 7.43 -9.75
CA LEU A 40 13.18 6.94 -8.36
C LEU A 40 12.59 5.53 -8.28
N VAL A 41 11.50 5.25 -9.01
CA VAL A 41 10.92 3.90 -9.09
C VAL A 41 11.95 2.92 -9.64
N ALA A 42 12.65 3.26 -10.72
CA ALA A 42 13.72 2.43 -11.28
C ALA A 42 14.85 2.21 -10.27
N ALA A 43 15.27 3.24 -9.53
CA ALA A 43 16.29 3.13 -8.49
C ALA A 43 15.83 2.23 -7.32
N ILE A 44 14.56 2.33 -6.89
CA ILE A 44 13.99 1.45 -5.85
C ILE A 44 14.02 0.01 -6.33
N LEU A 45 13.51 -0.28 -7.53
CA LEU A 45 13.49 -1.63 -8.09
C LEU A 45 14.91 -2.20 -8.26
N ALA A 46 15.83 -1.41 -8.82
CA ALA A 46 17.23 -1.81 -8.96
C ALA A 46 17.86 -2.12 -7.60
N SER A 47 17.58 -1.30 -6.57
CA SER A 47 18.10 -1.53 -5.23
C SER A 47 17.53 -2.80 -4.57
N VAL A 48 16.26 -3.14 -4.84
CA VAL A 48 15.65 -4.40 -4.39
C VAL A 48 16.30 -5.59 -5.08
N VAL A 49 16.54 -5.50 -6.40
CA VAL A 49 17.25 -6.53 -7.16
C VAL A 49 18.66 -6.76 -6.60
N VAL A 50 19.39 -5.69 -6.27
CA VAL A 50 20.72 -5.82 -5.63
C VAL A 50 20.64 -6.57 -4.30
N ILE A 51 19.64 -6.28 -3.46
CA ILE A 51 19.42 -7.00 -2.19
C ILE A 51 19.07 -8.48 -2.46
N MET A 52 18.24 -8.76 -3.46
CA MET A 52 17.91 -10.14 -3.83
C MET A 52 19.15 -10.91 -4.27
N ILE A 53 20.02 -10.28 -5.07
CA ILE A 53 21.30 -10.87 -5.49
C ILE A 53 22.23 -11.09 -4.28
N ASP A 54 22.35 -10.10 -3.39
CA ASP A 54 23.15 -10.20 -2.17
C ASP A 54 22.65 -11.27 -1.20
N SER A 55 21.35 -11.58 -1.22
CA SER A 55 20.75 -12.61 -0.36
C SER A 55 21.22 -14.02 -0.68
N VAL A 56 21.78 -14.25 -1.88
CA VAL A 56 22.30 -15.56 -2.31
C VAL A 56 23.73 -15.75 -1.76
N PRO A 57 23.98 -16.68 -0.82
CA PRO A 57 25.28 -16.78 -0.13
C PRO A 57 26.45 -17.01 -1.07
N ARG A 58 26.25 -17.78 -2.15
CA ARG A 58 27.26 -18.06 -3.17
C ARG A 58 27.67 -16.80 -3.95
N ILE A 59 26.73 -15.93 -4.25
CA ILE A 59 26.99 -14.68 -4.98
C ILE A 59 27.63 -13.67 -4.04
N HIS A 60 27.12 -13.55 -2.81
CA HIS A 60 27.71 -12.69 -1.78
C HIS A 60 29.20 -12.99 -1.56
N ALA A 61 29.58 -14.26 -1.46
CA ALA A 61 30.98 -14.67 -1.25
C ALA A 61 31.94 -14.18 -2.34
N HIS A 62 31.49 -14.05 -3.60
CA HIS A 62 32.33 -13.62 -4.73
C HIS A 62 32.16 -12.14 -5.08
N SER A 63 30.97 -11.58 -4.92
CA SER A 63 30.59 -10.26 -5.45
C SER A 63 30.33 -9.22 -4.36
N ALA A 64 30.50 -9.54 -3.07
CA ALA A 64 30.31 -8.59 -1.97
C ALA A 64 31.08 -7.27 -2.16
N HIS A 65 32.29 -7.33 -2.74
CA HIS A 65 33.12 -6.15 -2.99
C HIS A 65 32.49 -5.12 -3.94
N TRP A 66 31.62 -5.53 -4.87
CA TRP A 66 30.85 -4.61 -5.73
C TRP A 66 29.43 -4.36 -5.19
N LEU A 67 28.80 -5.34 -4.56
CA LEU A 67 27.44 -5.23 -4.04
C LEU A 67 27.34 -4.27 -2.85
N VAL A 68 28.33 -4.27 -1.95
CA VAL A 68 28.33 -3.39 -0.77
C VAL A 68 28.44 -1.91 -1.15
N PRO A 69 29.38 -1.47 -2.02
CA PRO A 69 29.41 -0.09 -2.49
C PRO A 69 28.14 0.32 -3.23
N LEU A 70 27.57 -0.58 -4.04
CA LEU A 70 26.34 -0.31 -4.77
C LEU A 70 25.14 -0.11 -3.84
N GLU A 71 25.05 -0.90 -2.77
CA GLU A 71 24.02 -0.72 -1.75
C GLU A 71 24.16 0.63 -1.02
N TRP A 72 25.39 1.02 -0.70
CA TRP A 72 25.69 2.35 -0.15
C TRP A 72 25.34 3.46 -1.12
N ALA A 73 25.61 3.29 -2.42
CA ALA A 73 25.24 4.26 -3.45
C ALA A 73 23.71 4.49 -3.48
N PHE A 74 22.91 3.41 -3.45
CA PHE A 74 21.45 3.53 -3.33
C PHE A 74 21.01 4.17 -2.01
N THR A 75 21.67 3.82 -0.91
CA THR A 75 21.36 4.40 0.40
C THR A 75 21.61 5.91 0.40
N VAL A 76 22.77 6.35 -0.11
CA VAL A 76 23.09 7.78 -0.26
C VAL A 76 22.09 8.47 -1.19
N LEU A 77 21.73 7.84 -2.32
CA LEU A 77 20.73 8.39 -3.23
C LEU A 77 19.37 8.61 -2.53
N PHE A 78 18.89 7.63 -1.76
CA PHE A 78 17.64 7.78 -1.01
C PHE A 78 17.75 8.75 0.17
N THR A 79 18.93 8.88 0.79
CA THR A 79 19.17 9.90 1.82
C THR A 79 19.13 11.30 1.21
N VAL A 80 19.76 11.51 0.06
CA VAL A 80 19.72 12.79 -0.66
C VAL A 80 18.29 13.12 -1.06
N GLU A 81 17.54 12.15 -1.58
CA GLU A 81 16.12 12.34 -1.89
C GLU A 81 15.31 12.73 -0.64
N TYR A 82 15.49 12.04 0.48
CA TYR A 82 14.78 12.35 1.73
C TYR A 82 15.16 13.73 2.27
N ALA A 83 16.45 14.08 2.28
CA ALA A 83 16.93 15.39 2.70
C ALA A 83 16.39 16.51 1.79
N LEU A 84 16.34 16.28 0.49
CA LEU A 84 15.78 17.20 -0.48
C LEU A 84 14.28 17.43 -0.18
N ARG A 85 13.50 16.37 0.05
CA ARG A 85 12.08 16.45 0.44
C ARG A 85 11.87 17.25 1.72
N LEU A 86 12.73 17.10 2.73
CA LEU A 86 12.65 17.90 3.96
C LEU A 86 13.01 19.38 3.70
N SER A 87 14.00 19.65 2.85
CA SER A 87 14.53 21.00 2.61
C SER A 87 13.57 21.93 1.85
N VAL A 88 12.68 21.36 1.04
CA VAL A 88 11.73 22.11 0.20
C VAL A 88 10.38 22.36 0.89
N VAL A 89 10.14 21.73 2.05
CA VAL A 89 8.89 21.86 2.83
C VAL A 89 9.06 22.88 3.95
N ARG A 90 8.06 23.74 4.16
CA ARG A 90 8.10 24.79 5.20
C ARG A 90 8.21 24.25 6.63
N ARG A 91 7.59 23.10 6.91
CA ARG A 91 7.57 22.42 8.23
C ARG A 91 8.16 21.01 8.11
N PRO A 92 9.50 20.84 8.13
CA PRO A 92 10.15 19.56 7.86
C PRO A 92 9.79 18.48 8.90
N LEU A 93 9.64 18.85 10.18
CA LEU A 93 9.23 17.90 11.23
C LEU A 93 7.83 17.33 11.01
N HIS A 94 6.91 18.15 10.47
CA HIS A 94 5.56 17.68 10.15
C HIS A 94 5.58 16.65 9.02
N TYR A 95 6.46 16.84 8.02
CA TYR A 95 6.69 15.85 6.98
C TYR A 95 7.36 14.59 7.53
N ALA A 96 8.44 14.72 8.32
CA ALA A 96 9.19 13.58 8.86
C ALA A 96 8.34 12.63 9.72
N LEU A 97 7.35 13.17 10.44
CA LEU A 97 6.40 12.41 11.27
C LEU A 97 5.14 11.93 10.51
N SER A 98 5.00 12.28 9.24
CA SER A 98 3.92 11.75 8.39
C SER A 98 4.20 10.29 7.99
N ILE A 99 3.17 9.53 7.57
CA ILE A 99 3.35 8.15 7.09
C ILE A 99 4.42 8.06 6.00
N TRP A 100 4.42 9.02 5.07
CA TRP A 100 5.38 9.10 3.97
C TRP A 100 6.80 9.41 4.43
N GLY A 101 6.97 10.35 5.35
CA GLY A 101 8.26 10.66 5.96
C GLY A 101 8.82 9.48 6.75
N VAL A 102 7.96 8.76 7.48
CA VAL A 102 8.35 7.54 8.20
C VAL A 102 8.77 6.43 7.25
N ILE A 103 8.07 6.21 6.14
CA ILE A 103 8.46 5.25 5.10
C ILE A 103 9.83 5.62 4.50
N ASP A 104 10.05 6.91 4.20
CA ASP A 104 11.33 7.37 3.67
C ASP A 104 12.47 7.16 4.68
N LEU A 105 12.24 7.50 5.95
CA LEU A 105 13.21 7.27 7.02
C LEU A 105 13.52 5.79 7.21
N LEU A 106 12.49 4.94 7.26
CA LEU A 106 12.64 3.49 7.42
C LEU A 106 13.38 2.84 6.24
N SER A 107 13.35 3.45 5.06
CA SER A 107 14.07 2.96 3.87
C SER A 107 15.60 3.12 3.95
N ILE A 108 16.09 4.10 4.72
CA ILE A 108 17.52 4.41 4.86
C ILE A 108 18.08 3.99 6.23
N LEU A 109 17.23 3.94 7.26
CA LEU A 109 17.62 3.69 8.65
C LEU A 109 18.41 2.38 8.86
N PRO A 110 18.03 1.22 8.27
CA PRO A 110 18.74 -0.04 8.54
C PRO A 110 20.21 -0.02 8.08
N SER A 111 20.53 0.70 7.01
CA SER A 111 21.89 0.83 6.49
C SER A 111 22.75 1.69 7.42
N TYR A 112 22.21 2.81 7.92
CA TYR A 112 22.90 3.64 8.91
C TYR A 112 23.05 2.98 10.27
N LEU A 113 22.02 2.28 10.75
CA LEU A 113 22.07 1.59 12.04
C LEU A 113 23.13 0.48 12.04
N SER A 114 23.26 -0.25 10.92
CA SER A 114 24.31 -1.25 10.73
C SER A 114 25.72 -0.66 10.73
N PHE A 115 25.89 0.62 10.39
CA PHE A 115 27.20 1.28 10.32
C PHE A 115 27.56 1.98 11.65
N PHE A 116 26.60 2.67 12.27
CA PHE A 116 26.84 3.55 13.41
C PHE A 116 26.67 2.91 14.78
N VAL A 117 26.09 1.71 14.91
CA VAL A 117 25.88 1.06 16.21
C VAL A 117 26.96 0.00 16.46
N PRO A 118 27.96 0.29 17.32
CA PRO A 118 28.91 -0.72 17.78
C PRO A 118 28.16 -1.81 18.55
N GLY A 119 28.43 -3.09 18.27
CA GLY A 119 27.72 -4.22 18.90
C GLY A 119 26.48 -4.71 18.14
N ALA A 120 25.98 -3.97 17.14
CA ALA A 120 24.99 -4.50 16.19
C ALA A 120 25.55 -5.61 15.28
N GLN A 121 26.85 -5.90 15.39
CA GLN A 121 27.58 -6.95 14.67
C GLN A 121 27.31 -8.37 15.16
N THR A 122 26.47 -8.57 16.19
CA THR A 122 25.93 -9.91 16.46
C THR A 122 25.22 -10.40 15.20
N LEU A 123 25.55 -11.60 14.72
CA LEU A 123 25.09 -12.14 13.43
C LEU A 123 23.58 -12.04 13.24
N LEU A 124 22.78 -12.15 14.31
CA LEU A 124 21.33 -12.02 14.27
C LEU A 124 20.85 -10.58 14.01
N VAL A 125 21.43 -9.58 14.67
CA VAL A 125 21.03 -8.17 14.51
C VAL A 125 21.35 -7.68 13.11
N VAL A 126 22.56 -7.97 12.61
CA VAL A 126 22.94 -7.65 11.21
C VAL A 126 21.99 -8.31 10.22
N ARG A 127 21.60 -9.58 10.45
CA ARG A 127 20.70 -10.32 9.55
C ARG A 127 19.30 -9.72 9.51
N VAL A 128 18.75 -9.36 10.67
CA VAL A 128 17.45 -8.67 10.74
C VAL A 128 17.52 -7.32 10.03
N LEU A 129 18.52 -6.49 10.33
CA LEU A 129 18.69 -5.17 9.68
C LEU A 129 18.85 -5.29 8.16
N ARG A 130 19.52 -6.33 7.66
CA ARG A 130 19.63 -6.61 6.22
C ARG A 130 18.27 -6.87 5.58
N ILE A 131 17.38 -7.62 6.25
CA ILE A 131 16.00 -7.85 5.76
C ILE A 131 15.18 -6.57 5.82
N LEU A 132 15.34 -5.74 6.86
CA LEU A 132 14.62 -4.46 6.97
C LEU A 132 14.96 -3.50 5.82
N ARG A 133 16.10 -3.66 5.14
CA ARG A 133 16.41 -2.86 3.93
C ARG A 133 15.39 -3.09 2.81
N LEU A 134 14.67 -4.22 2.79
CA LEU A 134 13.54 -4.47 1.89
C LEU A 134 12.41 -3.47 2.09
N PHE A 135 12.28 -2.84 3.26
CA PHE A 135 11.28 -1.79 3.49
C PHE A 135 11.40 -0.60 2.56
N ARG A 136 12.54 -0.39 1.88
CA ARG A 136 12.63 0.60 0.80
C ARG A 136 11.61 0.37 -0.32
N ILE A 137 11.15 -0.87 -0.52
CA ILE A 137 10.08 -1.20 -1.47
C ILE A 137 8.77 -0.50 -1.10
N LEU A 138 8.55 -0.18 0.18
CA LEU A 138 7.36 0.53 0.64
C LEU A 138 7.30 1.95 0.05
N LYS A 139 8.42 2.54 -0.39
CA LYS A 139 8.41 3.82 -1.13
C LYS A 139 7.56 3.75 -2.41
N LEU A 140 7.42 2.56 -3.02
CA LEU A 140 6.57 2.36 -4.20
C LEU A 140 5.09 2.63 -3.92
N THR A 141 4.64 2.43 -2.68
CA THR A 141 3.23 2.63 -2.30
C THR A 141 2.77 4.09 -2.47
N ARG A 142 3.70 5.06 -2.41
CA ARG A 142 3.42 6.47 -2.67
C ARG A 142 2.99 6.72 -4.12
N TYR A 143 3.68 6.10 -5.07
CA TYR A 143 3.37 6.26 -6.49
C TYR A 143 2.07 5.53 -6.89
N ILE A 144 1.69 4.48 -6.15
CA ILE A 144 0.36 3.84 -6.30
C ILE A 144 -0.75 4.79 -5.81
N GLN A 145 -0.45 5.63 -4.81
CA GLN A 145 -1.40 6.57 -4.21
C GLN A 145 -1.65 7.84 -5.01
N GLU A 146 -0.85 8.16 -6.03
CA GLU A 146 -1.15 9.30 -6.93
C GLU A 146 -2.50 9.11 -7.66
N SER A 147 -3.05 7.89 -7.67
CA SER A 147 -4.42 7.64 -8.10
C SER A 147 -5.50 8.04 -7.09
N GLY A 148 -5.18 8.14 -5.78
CA GLY A 148 -6.04 8.50 -4.62
C GLY A 148 -7.24 7.57 -4.36
N GLN A 149 -7.80 7.03 -5.44
CA GLN A 149 -9.01 6.27 -5.53
C GLN A 149 -8.85 4.88 -4.93
N LEU A 150 -7.69 4.23 -5.07
CA LEU A 150 -7.48 2.87 -4.57
C LEU A 150 -7.51 2.79 -3.04
N VAL A 151 -6.73 3.65 -2.38
CA VAL A 151 -6.64 3.67 -0.92
C VAL A 151 -7.90 4.27 -0.31
N ASP A 152 -8.49 5.29 -0.93
CA ASP A 152 -9.79 5.81 -0.49
C ASP A 152 -10.92 4.79 -0.70
N ALA A 153 -10.91 3.99 -1.77
CA ALA A 153 -11.87 2.91 -1.98
C ALA A 153 -11.72 1.80 -0.93
N LEU A 154 -10.49 1.39 -0.62
CA LEU A 154 -10.21 0.44 0.47
C LEU A 154 -10.65 0.99 1.83
N TRP A 155 -10.39 2.27 2.10
CA TRP A 155 -10.78 2.91 3.36
C TRP A 155 -12.30 3.07 3.51
N ARG A 156 -13.01 3.34 2.40
CA ARG A 156 -14.48 3.37 2.33
C ARG A 156 -15.06 1.98 2.53
N SER A 157 -14.43 0.96 1.93
CA SER A 157 -14.85 -0.44 2.05
C SER A 157 -14.34 -1.14 3.32
N ARG A 158 -13.57 -0.47 4.19
CA ARG A 158 -12.93 -1.08 5.37
C ARG A 158 -13.88 -1.86 6.27
N ARG A 159 -15.13 -1.39 6.46
CA ARG A 159 -16.13 -2.11 7.28
C ARG A 159 -16.53 -3.43 6.61
N LYS A 160 -16.74 -3.42 5.28
CA LYS A 160 -17.06 -4.61 4.50
C LYS A 160 -15.89 -5.59 4.49
N VAL A 161 -14.66 -5.09 4.30
CA VAL A 161 -13.43 -5.88 4.36
C VAL A 161 -13.22 -6.49 5.75
N LEU A 162 -13.43 -5.72 6.83
CA LEU A 162 -13.33 -6.25 8.19
C LEU A 162 -14.35 -7.35 8.46
N VAL A 163 -15.62 -7.17 8.08
CA VAL A 163 -16.65 -8.21 8.22
C VAL A 163 -16.25 -9.48 7.46
N PHE A 164 -15.71 -9.34 6.25
CA PHE A 164 -15.19 -10.45 5.47
C PHE A 164 -14.02 -11.16 6.18
N LEU A 165 -13.01 -10.42 6.64
CA LEU A 165 -11.85 -10.99 7.35
C LEU A 165 -12.26 -11.69 8.65
N PHE A 166 -13.20 -11.12 9.41
CA PHE A 166 -13.76 -11.77 10.59
C PHE A 166 -14.50 -13.07 10.23
N SER A 167 -15.28 -13.07 9.15
CA SER A 167 -15.99 -14.27 8.69
C SER A 167 -15.02 -15.38 8.29
N VAL A 168 -13.98 -15.05 7.52
CA VAL A 168 -12.91 -15.99 7.14
C VAL A 168 -12.23 -16.55 8.39
N LEU A 169 -11.84 -15.68 9.32
CA LEU A 169 -11.19 -16.08 10.58
C LEU A 169 -12.09 -17.02 11.39
N THR A 170 -13.38 -16.72 11.53
CA THR A 170 -14.33 -17.57 12.24
C THR A 170 -14.44 -18.95 11.58
N ILE A 171 -14.59 -19.01 10.25
CA ILE A 171 -14.66 -20.29 9.53
C ILE A 171 -13.36 -21.08 9.71
N THR A 172 -12.21 -20.43 9.59
CA THR A 172 -10.89 -21.05 9.81
C THR A 172 -10.76 -21.64 11.22
N VAL A 173 -11.18 -20.91 12.25
CA VAL A 173 -11.13 -21.39 13.63
C VAL A 173 -12.05 -22.61 13.81
N ILE A 174 -13.29 -22.54 13.30
CA ILE A 174 -14.26 -23.65 13.41
C ILE A 174 -13.77 -24.88 12.64
N ALA A 175 -13.37 -24.72 11.38
CA ALA A 175 -12.90 -25.81 10.54
C ALA A 175 -11.60 -26.43 11.09
N GLY A 176 -10.66 -25.59 11.55
CA GLY A 176 -9.42 -26.04 12.18
C GLY A 176 -9.68 -26.81 13.48
N ALA A 177 -10.54 -26.30 14.37
CA ALA A 177 -10.91 -26.99 15.60
C ALA A 177 -11.63 -28.32 15.33
N THR A 178 -12.51 -28.36 14.33
CA THR A 178 -13.22 -29.59 13.92
C THR A 178 -12.22 -30.62 13.39
N MET A 179 -11.31 -30.22 12.51
CA MET A 179 -10.28 -31.13 11.97
C MET A 179 -9.31 -31.64 13.03
N TYR A 180 -8.94 -30.80 13.99
CA TYR A 180 -8.15 -31.21 15.14
C TYR A 180 -8.81 -32.36 15.91
N VAL A 181 -10.13 -32.32 16.09
CA VAL A 181 -10.88 -33.38 16.78
C VAL A 181 -11.07 -34.62 15.92
N ILE A 182 -11.30 -34.47 14.62
CA ILE A 182 -11.59 -35.58 13.69
C ILE A 182 -10.34 -36.40 13.39
N GLU A 183 -9.25 -35.72 13.03
CA GLU A 183 -8.01 -36.36 12.57
C GLU A 183 -7.01 -36.57 13.71
N GLY A 184 -6.94 -35.61 14.63
CA GLY A 184 -6.03 -35.63 15.77
C GLY A 184 -4.53 -35.66 15.40
N PRO A 185 -3.66 -35.82 16.42
CA PRO A 185 -2.21 -35.79 16.23
C PRO A 185 -1.65 -36.91 15.34
N GLN A 186 -2.37 -38.03 15.23
CA GLN A 186 -1.96 -39.20 14.44
C GLN A 186 -1.85 -38.90 12.94
N HIS A 187 -2.58 -37.90 12.46
CA HIS A 187 -2.60 -37.47 11.07
C HIS A 187 -1.98 -36.07 10.87
N GLY A 188 -1.17 -35.61 11.84
CA GLY A 188 -0.45 -34.32 11.76
C GLY A 188 -1.22 -33.11 12.30
N PHE A 189 -2.50 -33.28 12.65
CA PHE A 189 -3.32 -32.23 13.28
C PHE A 189 -3.01 -32.16 14.79
N THR A 190 -1.80 -31.72 15.13
CA THR A 190 -1.26 -31.73 16.50
C THR A 190 -1.81 -30.64 17.41
N SER A 191 -2.29 -29.54 16.83
CA SER A 191 -2.86 -28.41 17.58
C SER A 191 -3.92 -27.67 16.75
N ILE A 192 -4.79 -26.91 17.41
CA ILE A 192 -5.77 -26.06 16.72
C ILE A 192 -5.09 -25.04 15.80
N PRO A 193 -4.02 -24.30 16.19
CA PRO A 193 -3.32 -23.40 15.27
C PRO A 193 -2.75 -24.10 14.02
N THR A 194 -2.17 -25.29 14.16
CA THR A 194 -1.71 -26.09 13.01
C THR A 194 -2.87 -26.45 12.08
N SER A 195 -4.02 -26.80 12.66
CA SER A 195 -5.23 -27.15 11.90
C SER A 195 -5.88 -25.92 11.25
N MET A 196 -5.78 -24.74 11.89
CA MET A 196 -6.16 -23.47 11.30
C MET A 196 -5.29 -23.11 10.09
N TYR A 197 -3.97 -23.33 10.17
CA TYR A 197 -3.07 -23.16 9.03
C TYR A 197 -3.52 -24.02 7.84
N TRP A 198 -3.84 -25.29 8.08
CA TRP A 198 -4.42 -26.17 7.06
C TRP A 198 -5.73 -25.59 6.47
N ALA A 199 -6.63 -25.10 7.32
CA ALA A 199 -7.90 -24.54 6.88
C ALA A 199 -7.71 -23.28 6.02
N ILE A 200 -6.74 -22.42 6.35
CA ILE A 200 -6.39 -21.23 5.55
C ILE A 200 -5.83 -21.65 4.19
N VAL A 201 -4.86 -22.56 4.16
CA VAL A 201 -4.22 -23.04 2.92
C VAL A 201 -5.24 -23.71 1.99
N THR A 202 -6.17 -24.47 2.56
CA THR A 202 -7.24 -25.15 1.82
C THR A 202 -8.28 -24.16 1.29
N MET A 203 -8.76 -23.25 2.14
CA MET A 203 -9.77 -22.25 1.78
C MET A 203 -9.24 -21.24 0.76
N ALA A 204 -7.96 -20.86 0.87
CA ALA A 204 -7.28 -20.00 -0.08
C ALA A 204 -6.91 -20.72 -1.39
N THR A 205 -7.29 -21.99 -1.57
CA THR A 205 -7.03 -22.81 -2.76
C THR A 205 -5.54 -23.04 -3.07
N VAL A 206 -4.66 -22.82 -2.08
CA VAL A 206 -3.20 -23.01 -2.25
C VAL A 206 -2.84 -24.49 -2.20
N GLY A 207 -3.34 -25.21 -1.19
CA GLY A 207 -3.21 -26.67 -1.09
C GLY A 207 -1.78 -27.20 -1.16
N PHE A 208 -0.89 -26.75 -0.27
CA PHE A 208 0.52 -27.21 -0.24
C PHE A 208 0.69 -28.73 -0.11
N GLY A 209 -0.30 -29.43 0.47
CA GLY A 209 -0.27 -30.89 0.62
C GLY A 209 0.61 -31.39 1.76
N ASP A 210 1.13 -30.49 2.59
CA ASP A 210 1.90 -30.78 3.80
C ASP A 210 1.04 -31.33 4.94
N LEU A 211 -0.26 -30.98 4.96
CA LEU A 211 -1.28 -31.52 5.86
C LEU A 211 -2.51 -31.93 5.04
N VAL A 212 -2.94 -33.19 5.14
CA VAL A 212 -4.07 -33.72 4.38
C VAL A 212 -4.91 -34.66 5.26
N PRO A 213 -6.25 -34.49 5.31
CA PRO A 213 -7.17 -35.40 5.99
C PRO A 213 -7.05 -36.83 5.47
N GLN A 214 -6.95 -37.79 6.37
CA GLN A 214 -6.94 -39.21 6.00
C GLN A 214 -8.29 -39.87 6.22
N THR A 215 -9.06 -39.41 7.21
CA THR A 215 -10.36 -40.00 7.55
C THR A 215 -11.43 -39.64 6.53
N THR A 216 -12.42 -40.52 6.35
CA THR A 216 -13.58 -40.26 5.47
C THR A 216 -14.34 -39.01 5.89
N LEU A 217 -14.48 -38.79 7.21
CA LEU A 217 -15.18 -37.63 7.76
C LEU A 217 -14.36 -36.34 7.54
N GLY A 218 -13.05 -36.39 7.75
CA GLY A 218 -12.15 -35.27 7.46
C GLY A 218 -12.15 -34.88 5.99
N ARG A 219 -12.18 -35.86 5.07
CA ARG A 219 -12.33 -35.61 3.62
C ARG A 219 -13.65 -34.94 3.28
N PHE A 220 -14.76 -35.37 3.90
CA PHE A 220 -16.06 -34.72 3.71
C PHE A 220 -16.04 -33.25 4.17
N VAL A 221 -15.52 -32.97 5.36
CA VAL A 221 -15.36 -31.60 5.88
C VAL A 221 -14.48 -30.76 4.96
N THR A 222 -13.42 -31.35 4.43
CA THR A 222 -12.51 -30.70 3.49
C THR A 222 -13.20 -30.34 2.18
N SER A 223 -13.98 -31.24 1.60
CA SER A 223 -14.76 -30.95 0.40
C SER A 223 -15.72 -29.79 0.61
N ALA A 224 -16.43 -29.76 1.75
CA ALA A 224 -17.29 -28.63 2.11
C ALA A 224 -16.49 -27.32 2.26
N LEU A 225 -15.33 -27.36 2.92
CA LEU A 225 -14.47 -26.20 3.11
C LEU A 225 -13.94 -25.63 1.80
N ILE A 226 -13.59 -26.48 0.83
CA ILE A 226 -13.15 -26.05 -0.51
C ILE A 226 -14.27 -25.30 -1.24
N LEU A 227 -15.51 -25.79 -1.20
CA LEU A 227 -16.66 -25.11 -1.81
C LEU A 227 -16.92 -23.73 -1.18
N ILE A 228 -16.78 -23.63 0.14
CA ILE A 228 -16.86 -22.36 0.86
C ILE A 228 -15.71 -21.43 0.45
N GLY A 229 -14.49 -21.96 0.32
CA GLY A 229 -13.30 -21.21 -0.11
C GLY A 229 -13.46 -20.54 -1.47
N TYR A 230 -14.00 -21.26 -2.46
CA TYR A 230 -14.32 -20.68 -3.78
C TYR A 230 -15.25 -19.47 -3.70
N SER A 231 -16.26 -19.53 -2.82
CA SER A 231 -17.22 -18.43 -2.63
C SER A 231 -16.57 -17.22 -1.96
N ILE A 232 -15.63 -17.46 -1.04
CA ILE A 232 -14.93 -16.43 -0.27
C ILE A 232 -14.01 -15.59 -1.15
N ILE A 233 -13.33 -16.18 -2.14
CA ILE A 233 -12.42 -15.45 -3.05
C ILE A 233 -13.18 -14.41 -3.89
N ALA A 234 -14.45 -14.65 -4.22
CA ALA A 234 -15.26 -13.71 -5.00
C ALA A 234 -15.64 -12.44 -4.23
N VAL A 235 -15.71 -12.50 -2.89
CA VAL A 235 -16.17 -11.37 -2.05
C VAL A 235 -15.25 -10.15 -2.10
N PRO A 236 -13.92 -10.24 -1.85
CA PRO A 236 -13.05 -9.07 -1.89
C PRO A 236 -12.98 -8.47 -3.30
N THR A 237 -12.95 -9.30 -4.33
CA THR A 237 -13.02 -8.85 -5.73
C THR A 237 -14.33 -8.11 -5.99
N GLY A 238 -15.47 -8.65 -5.55
CA GLY A 238 -16.78 -8.01 -5.70
C GLY A 238 -16.91 -6.69 -4.93
N ILE A 239 -16.41 -6.62 -3.69
CA ILE A 239 -16.37 -5.37 -2.90
C ILE A 239 -15.53 -4.33 -3.63
N TYR A 240 -14.35 -4.70 -4.11
CA TYR A 240 -13.45 -3.81 -4.82
C TYR A 240 -14.04 -3.34 -6.15
N THR A 241 -14.56 -4.25 -6.97
CA THR A 241 -15.21 -3.91 -8.25
C THR A 241 -16.42 -3.01 -8.04
N ALA A 242 -17.23 -3.24 -7.00
CA ALA A 242 -18.37 -2.37 -6.68
C ALA A 242 -17.92 -0.96 -6.28
N GLU A 243 -16.83 -0.83 -5.52
CA GLU A 243 -16.31 0.47 -5.10
C GLU A 243 -15.58 1.22 -6.23
N LEU A 244 -14.89 0.49 -7.11
CA LEU A 244 -14.32 1.07 -8.32
C LEU A 244 -15.43 1.53 -9.28
N ALA A 245 -16.44 0.70 -9.49
CA ALA A 245 -17.60 1.03 -10.32
C ALA A 245 -18.38 2.23 -9.75
N SER A 246 -18.55 2.33 -8.43
CA SER A 246 -19.16 3.51 -7.81
C SER A 246 -18.30 4.75 -8.00
N THR A 247 -16.99 4.66 -7.82
CA THR A 247 -16.06 5.80 -8.02
C THR A 247 -16.03 6.26 -9.47
N LEU A 248 -16.09 5.35 -10.45
CA LEU A 248 -16.20 5.68 -11.87
C LEU A 248 -17.56 6.29 -12.23
N ARG A 249 -18.66 5.81 -11.63
CA ARG A 249 -20.01 6.39 -11.81
C ARG A 249 -20.15 7.77 -11.18
N ASP A 250 -19.54 7.98 -10.01
CA ASP A 250 -19.49 9.26 -9.30
C ASP A 250 -18.56 10.25 -10.03
N GLY A 251 -17.44 9.78 -10.57
CA GLY A 251 -16.56 10.53 -11.48
C GLY A 251 -17.27 10.94 -12.78
N GLY A 252 -18.17 10.08 -13.29
CA GLY A 252 -19.09 10.41 -14.37
C GLY A 252 -20.16 11.44 -13.99
N HIS A 253 -20.55 11.53 -12.71
CA HIS A 253 -21.43 12.59 -12.20
C HIS A 253 -20.70 13.92 -11.96
N THR A 254 -19.38 13.92 -11.73
CA THR A 254 -18.59 15.16 -11.83
C THR A 254 -18.44 15.65 -13.27
N GLY A 255 -18.57 14.78 -14.27
CA GLY A 255 -18.73 15.18 -15.68
C GLY A 255 -20.09 15.80 -16.02
N LYS A 256 -21.06 15.75 -15.09
CA LYS A 256 -22.34 16.47 -15.12
C LYS A 256 -22.48 17.41 -13.94
N ARG A 257 -21.37 17.85 -13.34
CA ARG A 257 -21.41 19.03 -12.49
C ARG A 257 -21.18 20.24 -13.37
N ASP A 258 -22.14 21.13 -13.30
CA ASP A 258 -22.07 22.37 -14.00
C ASP A 258 -20.88 23.19 -13.52
N THR A 259 -20.05 23.65 -14.45
CA THR A 259 -18.95 24.59 -14.19
C THR A 259 -19.45 26.02 -14.05
N ARG A 260 -20.76 26.27 -14.16
CA ARG A 260 -21.38 27.55 -13.83
C ARG A 260 -21.10 27.92 -12.38
N ASN A 261 -20.37 29.00 -12.20
CA ASN A 261 -20.20 29.64 -10.90
C ASN A 261 -21.45 30.45 -10.57
N CYS A 262 -21.96 30.32 -9.36
CA CYS A 262 -23.03 31.20 -8.91
C CYS A 262 -22.53 32.65 -8.84
N ALA A 263 -23.18 33.57 -9.57
CA ALA A 263 -22.79 34.98 -9.62
C ALA A 263 -22.84 35.70 -8.26
N ARG A 264 -23.63 35.18 -7.31
CA ARG A 264 -23.83 35.80 -6.00
C ARG A 264 -22.92 35.26 -4.91
N CYS A 265 -22.81 33.94 -4.79
CA CYS A 265 -22.05 33.31 -3.68
C CYS A 265 -20.78 32.58 -4.13
N GLY A 266 -20.49 32.56 -5.44
CA GLY A 266 -19.29 31.92 -5.99
C GLY A 266 -19.25 30.40 -5.81
N LEU A 267 -20.36 29.77 -5.43
CA LEU A 267 -20.39 28.32 -5.22
C LEU A 267 -20.34 27.62 -6.58
N GLU A 268 -19.44 26.65 -6.69
CA GLU A 268 -19.23 25.84 -7.91
C GLU A 268 -19.81 24.42 -7.75
N GLY A 269 -19.84 23.66 -8.84
CA GLY A 269 -20.16 22.23 -8.83
C GLY A 269 -21.65 21.93 -8.60
N HIS A 270 -22.52 22.69 -9.26
CA HIS A 270 -23.96 22.47 -9.24
C HIS A 270 -24.34 21.23 -10.06
N ALA A 271 -25.51 20.63 -9.82
CA ALA A 271 -26.00 19.56 -10.72
C ALA A 271 -26.24 20.15 -12.12
N ALA A 272 -25.97 19.40 -13.20
CA ALA A 272 -26.11 19.89 -14.58
C ALA A 272 -27.51 20.42 -14.93
N ASP A 273 -28.56 19.93 -14.26
CA ASP A 273 -29.95 20.35 -14.42
C ASP A 273 -30.38 21.44 -13.44
N ALA A 274 -29.48 21.93 -12.57
CA ALA A 274 -29.79 22.96 -11.60
C ALA A 274 -30.09 24.30 -12.30
N ARG A 275 -31.28 24.87 -12.05
CA ARG A 275 -31.63 26.24 -12.47
C ARG A 275 -31.31 27.29 -11.41
N TYR A 276 -31.17 26.88 -10.16
CA TYR A 276 -30.92 27.76 -9.02
C TYR A 276 -29.75 27.24 -8.19
N CYS A 277 -29.01 28.15 -7.55
CA CYS A 277 -27.92 27.83 -6.67
C CYS A 277 -28.43 27.11 -5.40
N ARG A 278 -27.85 25.95 -5.08
CA ARG A 278 -28.24 25.15 -3.90
C ARG A 278 -28.00 25.82 -2.54
N GLN A 279 -27.19 26.89 -2.49
CA GLN A 279 -26.84 27.57 -1.24
C GLN A 279 -27.58 28.89 -1.06
N CYS A 280 -27.72 29.70 -2.12
CA CYS A 280 -28.30 31.03 -2.03
C CYS A 280 -29.59 31.21 -2.85
N ALA A 281 -30.07 30.16 -3.53
CA ALA A 281 -31.26 30.15 -4.39
C ALA A 281 -31.23 31.15 -5.57
N GLU A 282 -30.07 31.73 -5.89
CA GLU A 282 -29.91 32.62 -7.05
C GLU A 282 -30.04 31.84 -8.37
N PRO A 283 -30.74 32.36 -9.41
CA PRO A 283 -30.79 31.73 -10.72
C PRO A 283 -29.39 31.60 -11.33
N LEU A 284 -29.11 30.45 -11.92
CA LEU A 284 -27.84 30.16 -12.58
C LEU A 284 -27.90 30.59 -14.05
N PRO A 285 -26.80 31.12 -14.62
CA PRO A 285 -26.75 31.54 -16.02
C PRO A 285 -27.12 30.38 -16.96
N GLU A 286 -27.74 30.63 -18.11
CA GLU A 286 -28.09 29.55 -19.04
C GLU A 286 -26.84 28.94 -19.69
N ILE A 287 -26.88 27.62 -19.92
CA ILE A 287 -25.80 26.92 -20.63
C ILE A 287 -25.86 27.35 -22.10
N SER A 288 -24.93 28.21 -22.52
CA SER A 288 -24.72 28.53 -23.93
C SER A 288 -24.21 27.28 -24.65
N ASN A 289 -25.12 26.47 -25.21
CA ASN A 289 -24.78 25.41 -26.13
C ASN A 289 -24.26 26.05 -27.44
N GLY A 290 -22.94 26.19 -27.55
CA GLY A 290 -22.24 26.44 -28.81
C GLY A 290 -22.02 25.13 -29.55
#